data_AF-A0A929BDR7-F1
#
_entry.id   AF-A0A929BDR7-F1
#
_cell.length_a   1.000
_cell.length_b   1.000
_cell.length_c   1.000
_cell.angle_alpha   90.00
_cell.angle_beta   90.00
_cell.angle_gamma   90.00
#
_symmetry.space_group_name_H-M   'P 1'
#
loop_
_entity.id
_entity.type
_entity.pdbx_description
1 polymer ?
#
loop_
_entity_poly.entity_id
_entity_poly.type
_entity_poly.pdbx_seq_one_letter_code
_entity_poly.pdbx_strand_id
1 'polypeptide(L)'
;MELHNNKNILDLFIYDLSKFFIDEDYEQISCEEIQGLFMIEYEKTLPWTELNIFDKLRFRVFNDKQNIIGSNHINATLLNDGIILTNLEVKNVVNKLHEIYGKDDNNKREWSQEDEIDYIENIFCRVWTLGDGIDVYSITLTISPQKQLMLSILFFTNLLKQTNKL
;
A
#
# COMPACT_ATOMS: atom_id res chain seq x y z
N MET A 1 6.31 -19.88 -24.00
CA MET A 1 5.21 -19.69 -23.04
C MET A 1 5.88 -19.51 -21.70
N GLU A 2 6.21 -18.26 -21.36
CA GLU A 2 6.96 -17.95 -20.15
C GLU A 2 6.03 -18.11 -18.94
N LEU A 3 6.50 -18.84 -17.94
CA LEU A 3 5.84 -18.96 -16.65
C LEU A 3 5.80 -17.57 -16.02
N HIS A 4 4.66 -16.88 -16.10
CA HIS A 4 4.43 -15.69 -15.30
C HIS A 4 4.52 -16.11 -13.83
N ASN A 5 5.56 -15.63 -13.16
CA ASN A 5 5.67 -15.73 -11.71
C ASN A 5 4.45 -14.99 -11.13
N ASN A 6 3.51 -15.71 -10.52
CA ASN A 6 2.30 -15.16 -9.85
C ASN A 6 2.62 -14.36 -8.57
N LYS A 7 3.85 -13.83 -8.45
CA LYS A 7 4.25 -13.03 -7.30
C LYS A 7 3.51 -11.70 -7.32
N ASN A 8 3.01 -11.28 -6.17
CA ASN A 8 2.38 -9.98 -5.98
C ASN A 8 2.79 -9.39 -4.62
N ILE A 9 2.46 -8.13 -4.37
CA ILE A 9 2.86 -7.44 -3.14
C ILE A 9 2.36 -8.11 -1.85
N LEU A 10 1.25 -8.85 -1.88
CA LEU A 10 0.75 -9.56 -0.70
C LEU A 10 1.67 -10.71 -0.29
N ASP A 11 2.49 -11.22 -1.21
CA ASP A 11 3.47 -12.26 -0.90
C ASP A 11 4.69 -11.70 -0.14
N LEU A 12 4.80 -10.36 -0.03
CA LEU A 12 5.82 -9.70 0.77
C LEU A 12 5.44 -9.58 2.26
N PHE A 13 4.15 -9.78 2.58
CA PHE A 13 3.65 -9.62 3.94
C PHE A 13 3.39 -10.97 4.60
N ILE A 14 3.72 -11.07 5.89
CA ILE A 14 3.37 -12.23 6.70
C ILE A 14 1.90 -12.11 7.14
N TYR A 15 1.45 -10.90 7.44
CA TYR A 15 0.10 -10.59 7.87
C TYR A 15 -0.85 -10.63 6.68
N ASP A 16 -1.93 -11.37 6.84
CA ASP A 16 -2.99 -11.45 5.84
C ASP A 16 -3.90 -10.22 5.94
N LEU A 17 -3.68 -9.24 5.05
CA LEU A 17 -4.44 -8.00 5.00
C LEU A 17 -5.97 -8.23 4.92
N SER A 18 -6.43 -9.37 4.38
CA SER A 18 -7.88 -9.68 4.30
C SER A 18 -8.53 -9.92 5.67
N LYS A 19 -7.72 -10.23 6.70
CA LYS A 19 -8.19 -10.46 8.07
C LYS A 19 -8.34 -9.19 8.91
N PHE A 20 -8.06 -8.02 8.34
CA PHE A 20 -8.08 -6.73 9.06
C PHE A 20 -9.33 -6.52 9.93
N PHE A 21 -10.52 -6.79 9.39
CA PHE A 21 -11.79 -6.61 10.10
C PHE A 21 -12.27 -7.84 10.88
N ILE A 22 -11.53 -8.96 10.83
CA ILE A 22 -11.84 -10.16 11.62
C ILE A 22 -11.35 -9.97 13.05
N ASP A 23 -10.18 -9.38 13.19
CA ASP A 23 -9.60 -9.09 14.49
C ASP A 23 -10.23 -7.78 15.02
N GLU A 24 -10.94 -7.81 16.15
CA GLU A 24 -11.65 -6.64 16.73
C GLU A 24 -10.70 -5.62 17.41
N ASP A 25 -9.43 -5.56 17.00
CA ASP A 25 -8.35 -4.76 17.59
C ASP A 25 -7.94 -3.54 16.72
N TYR A 26 -8.78 -3.15 15.76
CA TYR A 26 -8.64 -1.92 14.98
C TYR A 26 -9.44 -0.77 15.61
N GLU A 27 -8.98 0.46 15.36
CA GLU A 27 -9.65 1.69 15.80
C GLU A 27 -10.09 2.53 14.61
N GLN A 28 -11.26 3.16 14.70
CA GLN A 28 -11.67 4.17 13.74
C GLN A 28 -10.97 5.50 14.08
N ILE A 29 -10.13 6.00 13.18
CA ILE A 29 -9.36 7.23 13.41
C ILE A 29 -9.99 8.47 12.76
N SER A 30 -10.75 8.29 11.68
CA SER A 30 -11.41 9.39 10.99
C SER A 30 -12.68 8.92 10.29
N CYS A 31 -13.64 9.84 10.14
CA CYS A 31 -14.84 9.66 9.35
C CYS A 31 -15.21 11.00 8.73
N GLU A 32 -15.20 11.05 7.40
CA GLU A 32 -15.49 12.25 6.63
C GLU A 32 -16.64 11.99 5.66
N GLU A 33 -17.52 12.97 5.55
CA GLU A 33 -18.59 12.98 4.58
C GLU A 33 -18.25 13.95 3.44
N ILE A 34 -18.21 13.43 2.22
CA ILE A 34 -17.91 14.22 1.02
C ILE A 34 -18.94 13.90 -0.04
N GLN A 35 -19.84 14.85 -0.32
CA GLN A 35 -20.80 14.85 -1.44
C GLN A 35 -21.28 13.46 -1.92
N GLY A 36 -22.04 12.75 -1.08
CA GLY A 36 -22.60 11.45 -1.45
C GLY A 36 -21.69 10.25 -1.16
N LEU A 37 -20.51 10.46 -0.57
CA LEU A 37 -19.58 9.42 -0.14
C LEU A 37 -19.30 9.54 1.36
N PHE A 38 -19.16 8.39 2.03
CA PHE A 38 -18.51 8.30 3.34
C PHE A 38 -17.10 7.75 3.17
N MET A 39 -16.12 8.44 3.72
CA MET A 39 -14.75 7.97 3.84
C MET A 39 -14.47 7.68 5.30
N ILE A 40 -14.18 6.43 5.63
CA ILE A 40 -13.86 6.02 7.00
C ILE A 40 -12.45 5.43 7.01
N GLU A 41 -11.61 5.88 7.94
CA GLU A 41 -10.29 5.31 8.14
C GLU A 41 -10.26 4.49 9.43
N TYR A 42 -9.78 3.27 9.28
CA TYR A 42 -9.50 2.35 10.37
C TYR A 42 -7.99 2.10 10.43
N GLU A 43 -7.43 2.06 11.63
CA GLU A 43 -6.01 1.80 11.85
C GLU A 43 -5.84 0.66 12.87
N LYS A 44 -4.81 -0.15 12.64
CA LYS A 44 -4.40 -1.24 13.52
C LYS A 44 -2.89 -1.28 13.62
N THR A 45 -2.38 -1.49 14.83
CA THR A 45 -0.97 -1.88 15.04
C THR A 45 -0.81 -3.35 14.69
N LEU A 46 0.16 -3.66 13.83
CA LEU A 46 0.42 -5.02 13.38
C LEU A 46 1.09 -5.83 14.52
N PRO A 47 0.84 -7.15 14.57
CA PRO A 47 1.45 -8.03 15.58
C PRO A 47 2.98 -8.14 15.46
N TRP A 48 3.54 -7.75 14.33
CA TRP A 48 4.99 -7.66 14.07
C TRP A 48 5.25 -6.59 13.00
N THR A 49 6.50 -6.20 12.85
CA THR A 49 6.93 -5.22 11.85
C THR A 49 7.11 -5.89 10.48
N GLU A 50 6.19 -5.62 9.55
CA GLU A 50 6.26 -6.07 8.16
C GLU A 50 7.45 -5.44 7.43
N LEU A 51 8.17 -6.28 6.68
CA LEU A 51 9.38 -5.88 5.95
C LEU A 51 10.46 -5.20 6.81
N ASN A 52 10.44 -5.40 8.14
CA ASN A 52 11.26 -4.69 9.13
C ASN A 52 11.07 -3.17 9.15
N ILE A 53 9.98 -2.67 8.57
CA ILE A 53 9.68 -1.23 8.49
C ILE A 53 8.29 -0.92 9.03
N PHE A 54 7.28 -1.62 8.54
CA PHE A 54 5.89 -1.22 8.72
C PHE A 54 5.27 -1.92 9.92
N ASP A 55 4.89 -1.17 10.94
CA ASP A 55 4.31 -1.66 12.18
C ASP A 55 2.82 -1.33 12.31
N LYS A 56 2.27 -0.57 11.37
CA LYS A 56 0.86 -0.19 11.34
C LYS A 56 0.25 -0.40 9.97
N LEU A 57 -1.04 -0.68 9.98
CA LEU A 57 -1.87 -0.83 8.80
C LEU A 57 -3.10 0.05 8.93
N ARG A 58 -3.36 0.84 7.90
CA ARG A 58 -4.53 1.70 7.80
C ARG A 58 -5.36 1.31 6.59
N PHE A 59 -6.65 1.07 6.82
CA PHE A 59 -7.64 0.86 5.76
C PHE A 59 -8.50 2.11 5.64
N ARG A 60 -8.49 2.71 4.45
CA ARG A 60 -9.42 3.77 4.08
C ARG A 60 -10.52 3.18 3.22
N VAL A 61 -11.73 3.16 3.75
CA VAL A 61 -12.92 2.57 3.13
C VAL A 61 -13.81 3.68 2.59
N PHE A 62 -14.14 3.60 1.30
CA PHE A 62 -15.05 4.50 0.62
C PHE A 62 -16.39 3.80 0.41
N ASN A 63 -17.47 4.38 0.96
CA ASN A 63 -18.84 3.87 0.81
C ASN A 63 -19.69 4.90 0.07
N ASP A 64 -20.26 4.50 -1.07
CA ASP A 64 -21.18 5.32 -1.86
C ASP A 64 -22.59 5.33 -1.24
N LYS A 65 -23.11 6.51 -0.90
CA LYS A 65 -24.46 6.67 -0.33
C LYS A 65 -25.57 6.40 -1.35
N GLN A 66 -25.32 6.59 -2.64
CA GLN A 66 -26.31 6.39 -3.70
C GLN A 66 -26.40 4.93 -4.15
N ASN A 67 -25.39 4.13 -3.84
CA ASN A 67 -25.34 2.73 -4.18
C ASN A 67 -25.00 1.91 -2.93
N ILE A 68 -26.01 1.58 -2.13
CA ILE A 68 -25.90 0.75 -0.92
C ILE A 68 -25.35 -0.67 -1.26
N ILE A 69 -25.47 -1.09 -2.52
CA ILE A 69 -24.95 -2.36 -3.07
C ILE A 69 -23.66 -2.13 -3.90
N GLY A 70 -23.20 -0.87 -3.98
CA GLY A 70 -22.09 -0.44 -4.82
C GLY A 70 -20.73 -0.81 -4.27
N SER A 71 -19.75 -0.86 -5.17
CA SER A 71 -18.36 -1.21 -4.92
C SER A 71 -17.75 -0.36 -3.80
N ASN A 72 -17.63 -0.92 -2.60
CA ASN A 72 -16.76 -0.34 -1.59
C ASN A 72 -15.32 -0.45 -2.09
N HIS A 73 -14.64 0.68 -2.19
CA HIS A 73 -13.22 0.69 -2.49
C HIS A 73 -12.46 0.80 -1.18
N ILE A 74 -11.42 -0.01 -1.06
CA ILE A 74 -10.52 0.01 0.09
C ILE A 74 -9.15 0.39 -0.43
N ASN A 75 -8.52 1.36 0.21
CA ASN A 75 -7.09 1.58 0.09
C ASN A 75 -6.42 1.07 1.36
N ALA A 76 -5.34 0.31 1.19
CA ALA A 76 -4.52 -0.17 2.30
C ALA A 76 -3.22 0.64 2.34
N THR A 77 -2.85 1.16 3.51
CA THR A 77 -1.56 1.84 3.70
C THR A 77 -0.83 1.21 4.87
N LEU A 78 0.34 0.65 4.59
CA LEU A 78 1.30 0.27 5.62
C LEU A 78 2.15 1.48 6.00
N LEU A 79 2.32 1.69 7.30
CA LEU A 79 2.97 2.84 7.91
C LEU A 79 4.06 2.36 8.88
N ASN A 80 5.10 3.17 9.06
CA ASN A 80 6.03 3.03 10.17
C ASN A 80 5.81 4.15 11.20
N ASP A 81 5.57 3.79 12.46
CA ASP A 81 5.49 4.77 13.53
C ASP A 81 6.83 4.94 14.25
N GLY A 82 7.29 6.18 14.38
CA GLY A 82 8.43 6.54 15.24
C GLY A 82 9.83 5.99 14.88
N ILE A 83 9.99 5.09 13.91
CA ILE A 83 11.30 4.57 13.49
C ILE A 83 11.91 5.48 12.43
N ILE A 84 13.07 6.09 12.74
CA ILE A 84 13.90 6.76 11.73
C ILE A 84 14.52 5.70 10.83
N LEU A 85 14.07 5.64 9.59
CA LEU A 85 14.54 4.64 8.63
C LEU A 85 15.88 5.02 8.02
N THR A 86 16.73 4.01 7.87
CA THR A 86 17.95 4.09 7.08
C THR A 86 17.66 3.96 5.59
N ASN A 87 18.50 4.55 4.74
CA ASN A 87 18.41 4.37 3.28
C ASN A 87 18.41 2.90 2.86
N LEU A 88 19.05 2.02 3.66
CA LEU A 88 19.14 0.59 3.40
C LEU A 88 17.78 -0.12 3.46
N GLU A 89 16.95 0.23 4.44
CA GLU A 89 15.62 -0.37 4.62
C GLU A 89 14.70 0.00 3.46
N VAL A 90 14.67 1.28 3.09
CA VAL A 90 13.89 1.79 1.95
C VAL A 90 14.35 1.17 0.64
N LYS A 91 15.67 1.10 0.42
CA LYS A 91 16.28 0.40 -0.71
C LYS A 91 15.81 -1.04 -0.83
N ASN A 92 15.73 -1.77 0.28
CA ASN A 92 15.29 -3.16 0.28
C ASN A 92 13.83 -3.28 -0.16
N VAL A 93 12.94 -2.36 0.24
CA VAL A 93 11.54 -2.35 -0.23
C VAL A 93 11.48 -2.05 -1.72
N VAL A 94 12.17 -1.01 -2.20
CA VAL A 94 12.18 -0.65 -3.63
C VAL A 94 12.66 -1.82 -4.49
N ASN A 95 13.73 -2.50 -4.08
CA ASN A 95 14.25 -3.63 -4.82
C ASN A 95 13.30 -4.83 -4.83
N LYS A 96 12.60 -5.11 -3.73
CA LYS A 96 11.55 -6.14 -3.68
C LYS A 96 10.38 -5.80 -4.62
N LEU A 97 9.94 -4.55 -4.64
CA LEU A 97 8.89 -4.09 -5.56
C LEU A 97 9.34 -4.18 -7.02
N HIS A 98 10.60 -3.85 -7.31
CA HIS A 98 11.19 -4.02 -8.64
C HIS A 98 11.24 -5.50 -9.07
N GLU A 99 11.57 -6.43 -8.17
CA GLU A 99 11.58 -7.86 -8.47
C GLU A 99 10.18 -8.36 -8.89
N ILE A 100 9.12 -7.83 -8.26
CA ILE A 100 7.74 -8.24 -8.53
C ILE A 100 7.22 -7.58 -9.81
N TYR A 101 7.37 -6.26 -9.92
CA TYR A 101 6.66 -5.44 -10.92
C TYR A 101 7.54 -4.90 -12.04
N GLY A 102 8.87 -5.00 -11.90
CA GLY A 102 9.81 -4.37 -12.82
C GLY A 102 9.86 -2.86 -12.62
N LYS A 103 9.92 -2.12 -13.72
CA LYS A 103 10.05 -0.65 -13.69
C LYS A 103 8.80 0.00 -13.11
N ASP A 104 8.99 1.12 -12.43
CA ASP A 104 7.89 1.98 -12.02
C ASP A 104 7.34 2.83 -13.18
N ASP A 105 6.29 3.60 -12.92
CA ASP A 105 5.63 4.47 -13.90
C ASP A 105 6.56 5.58 -14.43
N ASN A 106 7.64 5.89 -13.71
CA ASN A 106 8.69 6.84 -14.10
C ASN A 106 9.88 6.17 -14.81
N ASN A 107 9.75 4.90 -15.20
CA ASN A 107 10.81 4.07 -15.79
C ASN A 107 12.03 3.81 -14.89
N LYS A 108 11.97 4.14 -13.61
CA LYS A 108 13.04 3.85 -12.65
C LYS A 108 13.02 2.34 -12.29
N ARG A 109 14.19 1.76 -12.07
CA ARG A 109 14.39 0.31 -11.77
C ARG A 109 14.62 0.10 -10.26
N GLU A 110 15.57 -0.77 -9.90
CA GLU A 110 16.11 -0.88 -8.55
C GLU A 110 16.52 0.48 -7.98
N TRP A 111 16.72 0.52 -6.66
CA TRP A 111 17.21 1.68 -5.95
C TRP A 111 18.46 2.28 -6.59
N SER A 112 18.41 3.57 -6.84
CA SER A 112 19.42 4.37 -7.52
C SER A 112 19.92 5.51 -6.63
N GLN A 113 20.95 6.23 -7.10
CA GLN A 113 21.43 7.44 -6.42
C GLN A 113 20.40 8.56 -6.43
N GLU A 114 19.55 8.64 -7.47
CA GLU A 114 18.47 9.62 -7.52
C GLU A 114 17.45 9.37 -6.41
N ASP A 115 17.14 8.10 -6.11
CA ASP A 115 16.25 7.76 -4.99
C ASP A 115 16.83 8.14 -3.64
N GLU A 116 18.14 8.01 -3.49
CA GLU A 116 18.84 8.44 -2.28
C GLU A 116 18.75 9.95 -2.09
N ILE A 117 18.91 10.72 -3.16
CA ILE A 117 18.72 12.19 -3.15
C ILE A 117 17.26 12.51 -2.81
N ASP A 118 16.30 11.94 -3.54
CA ASP A 118 14.87 12.17 -3.35
C ASP A 118 14.43 11.85 -1.91
N TYR A 119 14.99 10.79 -1.32
CA TYR A 119 14.71 10.39 0.06
C TYR A 119 15.29 11.37 1.08
N ILE A 120 16.53 11.82 0.88
CA ILE A 120 17.17 12.82 1.74
C ILE A 120 16.43 14.15 1.68
N GLU A 121 15.99 14.56 0.49
CA GLU A 121 15.24 15.79 0.21
C GLU A 121 13.76 15.70 0.58
N ASN A 122 13.29 14.53 1.06
CA ASN A 122 11.92 14.29 1.49
C ASN A 122 10.87 14.48 0.37
N ILE A 123 11.25 14.15 -0.86
CA ILE A 123 10.39 14.19 -2.06
C ILE A 123 10.23 12.80 -2.72
N PHE A 124 10.78 11.76 -2.07
CA PHE A 124 10.74 10.39 -2.56
C PHE A 124 9.31 9.88 -2.81
N CYS A 125 9.08 9.44 -4.06
CA CYS A 125 7.84 8.85 -4.51
C CYS A 125 8.11 7.84 -5.63
N ARG A 126 7.60 6.63 -5.46
CA ARG A 126 7.64 5.55 -6.45
C ARG A 126 6.21 5.02 -6.65
N VAL A 127 5.78 4.85 -7.89
CA VAL A 127 4.41 4.44 -8.23
C VAL A 127 4.45 3.36 -9.31
N TRP A 128 3.69 2.29 -9.09
CA TRP A 128 3.41 1.26 -10.09
C TRP A 128 1.90 1.21 -10.31
N THR A 129 1.44 1.56 -11.50
CA THR A 129 0.05 1.34 -11.92
C THR A 129 -0.07 -0.03 -12.57
N LEU A 130 -0.97 -0.86 -12.06
CA LEU A 130 -1.02 -2.30 -12.33
C LEU A 130 -2.45 -2.75 -12.63
N GLY A 131 -2.58 -3.97 -13.16
CA GLY A 131 -3.85 -4.51 -13.61
C GLY A 131 -4.32 -3.91 -14.93
N ASP A 132 -5.47 -4.35 -15.40
CA ASP A 132 -6.02 -3.97 -16.71
C ASP A 132 -7.53 -3.67 -16.62
N GLY A 133 -8.01 -2.78 -17.49
CA GLY A 133 -9.44 -2.51 -17.64
C GLY A 133 -10.11 -1.95 -16.38
N ILE A 134 -11.05 -2.71 -15.82
CA ILE A 134 -11.83 -2.27 -14.64
C ILE A 134 -11.16 -2.62 -13.30
N ASP A 135 -10.16 -3.49 -13.31
CA ASP A 135 -9.48 -3.98 -12.09
C ASP A 135 -8.09 -3.35 -11.92
N VAL A 136 -7.92 -2.12 -12.40
CA VAL A 136 -6.69 -1.35 -12.19
C VAL A 136 -6.52 -1.04 -10.70
N TYR A 137 -5.28 -1.14 -10.22
CA TYR A 137 -4.86 -0.76 -8.87
C TYR A 137 -3.47 -0.13 -8.94
N SER A 138 -3.02 0.49 -7.86
CA SER A 138 -1.65 1.02 -7.82
C SER A 138 -0.95 0.76 -6.50
N ILE A 139 0.36 0.61 -6.60
CA ILE A 139 1.29 0.53 -5.47
C ILE A 139 2.08 1.83 -5.45
N THR A 140 2.03 2.54 -4.33
CA THR A 140 2.74 3.80 -4.13
C THR A 140 3.60 3.71 -2.89
N LEU A 141 4.89 3.97 -3.03
CA LEU A 141 5.83 4.10 -1.92
C LEU A 141 6.25 5.58 -1.81
N THR A 142 5.92 6.22 -0.69
CA THR A 142 6.17 7.65 -0.45
C THR A 142 6.75 7.89 0.92
N ILE A 143 7.35 9.07 1.11
CA ILE A 143 7.78 9.55 2.43
C ILE A 143 6.90 10.70 2.91
N SER A 144 6.50 10.67 4.18
CA SER A 144 5.77 11.77 4.81
C SER A 144 6.71 12.94 5.18
N PRO A 145 6.19 14.14 5.48
CA PRO A 145 7.00 15.24 6.03
C PRO A 145 7.74 14.89 7.33
N GLN A 146 7.27 13.88 8.06
CA GLN A 146 7.87 13.37 9.29
C GLN A 146 8.89 12.26 9.04
N LYS A 147 9.32 12.04 7.78
CA LYS A 147 10.22 10.95 7.36
C LYS A 147 9.68 9.54 7.62
N GLN A 148 8.37 9.37 7.60
CA GLN A 148 7.74 8.06 7.67
C GLN A 148 7.54 7.51 6.26
N LEU A 149 7.97 6.29 6.02
CA LEU A 149 7.73 5.58 4.78
C LEU A 149 6.30 5.03 4.78
N MET A 150 5.59 5.25 3.70
CA MET A 150 4.21 4.79 3.51
C MET A 150 4.14 3.95 2.26
N LEU A 151 3.67 2.71 2.40
CA LEU A 151 3.39 1.82 1.28
C LEU A 151 1.88 1.71 1.11
N SER A 152 1.36 2.35 0.08
CA SER A 152 -0.07 2.40 -0.22
C SER A 152 -0.43 1.47 -1.37
N ILE A 153 -1.52 0.73 -1.21
CA ILE A 153 -2.19 -0.07 -2.22
C ILE A 153 -3.55 0.60 -2.47
N LEU A 154 -3.65 1.36 -3.56
CA LEU A 154 -4.89 2.00 -3.97
C LEU A 154 -5.75 1.00 -4.73
N PHE A 155 -7.05 0.99 -4.46
CA PHE A 155 -7.98 -0.03 -4.96
C PHE A 155 -7.56 -1.45 -4.57
N PHE A 156 -7.21 -1.65 -3.30
CA PHE A 156 -6.82 -2.93 -2.72
C PHE A 156 -7.83 -4.05 -3.03
N THR A 157 -9.12 -3.73 -3.10
CA THR A 157 -10.17 -4.66 -3.51
C THR A 157 -9.95 -5.27 -4.90
N ASN A 158 -9.38 -4.52 -5.84
CA ASN A 158 -9.09 -5.00 -7.19
C ASN A 158 -7.90 -5.98 -7.18
N LEU A 159 -6.86 -5.70 -6.37
CA LEU A 159 -5.77 -6.64 -6.13
C LEU A 159 -6.28 -7.96 -5.52
N LEU A 160 -7.19 -7.90 -4.54
CA LEU A 160 -7.79 -9.10 -3.95
C LEU A 160 -8.54 -9.94 -4.99
N LYS A 161 -9.34 -9.31 -5.86
CA LYS A 161 -10.02 -10.01 -6.96
C LYS A 161 -9.05 -10.72 -7.89
N GLN A 162 -8.00 -10.02 -8.34
CA GLN A 162 -7.01 -10.59 -9.25
C GLN A 162 -6.21 -11.75 -8.63
N THR A 163 -6.05 -11.74 -7.31
CA THR A 163 -5.34 -12.79 -6.57
C THR A 163 -6.26 -13.91 -6.07
N ASN A 164 -7.56 -13.88 -6.42
CA ASN A 164 -8.59 -14.81 -5.93
C ASN A 164 -8.67 -14.88 -4.39
N LYS A 165 -8.49 -13.73 -3.73
CA LYS A 165 -8.59 -13.55 -2.27
C LYS A 165 -9.83 -12.75 -1.86
N LEU A 166 -10.78 -12.56 -2.78
CA LEU A 166 -12.09 -11.96 -2.53
C LEU A 166 -13.18 -13.04 -2.61
#